data_AF-A0A928TF03-F1
#
_entry.id   AF-A0A928TF03-F1
#
_cell.length_a   1.000
_cell.length_b   1.000
_cell.length_c   1.000
_cell.angle_alpha   90.00
_cell.angle_beta   90.00
_cell.angle_gamma   90.00
#
_symmetry.space_group_name_H-M   'P 1'
#
loop_
_entity.id
_entity.type
_entity.pdbx_description
1 polymer ?
#
loop_
_entity_poly.entity_id
_entity_poly.type
_entity_poly.pdbx_seq_one_letter_code
_entity_poly.pdbx_strand_id
1 'polypeptide(L)'
;MRLLVFLFALCPLLSAFAAKPNIIVFYTDDHGFADLGIRGIEKDLKTPHLDALARSGVIAKHGYSTAPQCVPSRGGLMTGRFQGRFDLDNNGSSLDGFNKQTTIATRLQNAGYVTAQFGKWHLGPLPEITRHGFRHVYAQHGGQKFSANMTADGKDRPMSDLAPEAYHIDGCSRAAASIIERYHDEPFFLYIAYRAPHTPLDAPQHYKDRFPGAMPERRRAALGMLSAVDDGVGLVTSTLKKHGLTEKTLIFLIGDNGAPLKIHKTDSPLDGDAGGWDGSLNTPLNGEKGMLAEGGMHVPFLIAWPGTIPGGQVYEHLVSALDVAATAAGIVNLPVKSGELDGVNLLPYLTGEKKDAPHEFLAWRWMAQSALREGNWKLLRGGDREYLYDLATDLEEKHNLASQHPEIATRLRAKLTLWCAELTPPGLALGPMAATWNDYFDFYLEGKPAPKPSAKTEPDTAATRGWLARGGSLTAKDDILVLTPDKQSKGCFITRSQINLRPPASIHLTLKTTATGPAAIAWRNDGDKDFLPANRLPFQLQSTPDWQTHTLDLPTTARIIHVRVHLPGAAEIREIELKAER
;
A
#
# COMPACT_ATOMS: atom_id res chain seq x y z
N MET A 1 -79.56 -21.64 -21.37
CA MET A 1 -78.23 -22.06 -20.88
C MET A 1 -77.18 -21.36 -21.75
N ARG A 2 -76.70 -20.19 -21.32
CA ARG A 2 -75.60 -19.45 -21.99
C ARG A 2 -74.51 -19.27 -20.93
N LEU A 3 -73.39 -19.96 -21.12
CA LEU A 3 -72.25 -19.93 -20.21
C LEU A 3 -71.35 -18.75 -20.63
N LEU A 4 -71.29 -17.71 -19.79
CA LEU A 4 -70.32 -16.63 -19.91
C LEU A 4 -69.01 -17.10 -19.26
N VAL A 5 -67.97 -17.30 -20.08
CA VAL A 5 -66.60 -17.55 -19.62
C VAL A 5 -65.91 -16.20 -19.50
N PHE A 6 -65.63 -15.78 -18.27
CA PHE A 6 -64.76 -14.64 -17.98
C PHE A 6 -63.30 -15.08 -18.15
N LEU A 7 -62.61 -14.56 -19.18
CA LEU A 7 -61.16 -14.64 -19.29
C LEU A 7 -60.54 -13.65 -18.30
N PHE A 8 -59.97 -14.16 -17.20
CA PHE A 8 -59.03 -13.37 -16.39
C PHE A 8 -57.72 -13.24 -17.19
N ALA A 9 -57.48 -12.04 -17.74
CA ALA A 9 -56.16 -11.69 -18.24
C ALA A 9 -55.21 -11.58 -17.04
N LEU A 10 -54.36 -12.60 -16.83
CA LEU A 10 -53.16 -12.47 -16.00
C LEU A 10 -52.24 -11.46 -16.67
N CYS A 11 -52.31 -10.20 -16.24
CA CYS A 11 -51.26 -9.24 -16.51
C CYS A 11 -50.07 -9.64 -15.63
N PRO A 12 -48.91 -10.06 -16.18
CA PRO A 12 -47.75 -10.26 -15.34
C PRO A 12 -47.37 -8.89 -14.78
N LEU A 13 -47.52 -8.73 -13.47
CA LEU A 13 -46.83 -7.71 -12.71
C LEU A 13 -45.33 -8.02 -12.86
N LEU A 14 -44.74 -7.55 -13.97
CA LEU A 14 -43.32 -7.30 -14.05
C LEU A 14 -43.06 -6.20 -13.03
N SER A 15 -42.84 -6.61 -11.78
CA SER A 15 -42.18 -5.78 -10.80
C SER A 15 -40.83 -5.46 -11.43
N ALA A 16 -40.71 -4.25 -11.99
CA ALA A 16 -39.44 -3.72 -12.43
C ALA A 16 -38.58 -3.64 -11.17
N PHE A 17 -37.83 -4.71 -10.89
CA PHE A 17 -36.71 -4.64 -9.96
C PHE A 17 -35.89 -3.46 -10.46
N ALA A 18 -35.86 -2.38 -9.67
CA ALA A 18 -35.02 -1.24 -10.00
C ALA A 18 -33.62 -1.78 -10.31
N ALA A 19 -33.13 -1.51 -11.52
CA ALA A 19 -31.88 -2.10 -12.00
C ALA A 19 -30.78 -1.75 -10.99
N LYS A 20 -30.12 -2.79 -10.44
CA LYS A 20 -29.01 -2.62 -9.51
C LYS A 20 -27.91 -1.80 -10.20
N PRO A 21 -27.39 -0.73 -9.58
CA PRO A 21 -26.33 0.05 -10.19
C PRO A 21 -25.00 -0.72 -10.17
N ASN A 22 -24.08 -0.34 -11.03
CA ASN A 22 -22.70 -0.79 -11.01
C ASN A 22 -21.90 -0.01 -9.95
N ILE A 23 -20.83 -0.62 -9.47
CA ILE A 23 -19.93 0.00 -8.49
C ILE A 23 -18.49 -0.14 -8.99
N ILE A 24 -17.75 0.96 -9.07
CA ILE A 24 -16.34 0.97 -9.43
C ILE A 24 -15.55 1.68 -8.33
N VAL A 25 -14.44 1.07 -7.92
CA VAL A 25 -13.46 1.69 -7.02
C VAL A 25 -12.13 1.72 -7.74
N PHE A 26 -11.74 2.92 -8.16
CA PHE A 26 -10.35 3.21 -8.50
C PHE A 26 -9.56 3.45 -7.22
N TYR A 27 -8.46 2.74 -7.05
CA TYR A 27 -7.62 2.83 -5.86
C TYR A 27 -6.17 3.04 -6.28
N THR A 28 -5.61 4.19 -5.97
CA THR A 28 -4.22 4.54 -6.30
C THR A 28 -3.30 4.24 -5.12
N ASP A 29 -1.99 4.10 -5.38
CA ASP A 29 -1.00 3.58 -4.44
C ASP A 29 0.08 4.64 -4.24
N ASP A 30 0.17 5.21 -3.04
CA ASP A 30 1.05 6.35 -2.71
C ASP A 30 0.67 7.69 -3.39
N HIS A 31 -0.60 7.87 -3.75
CA HIS A 31 -1.08 9.07 -4.44
C HIS A 31 -1.22 10.26 -3.47
N GLY A 32 -0.28 11.20 -3.56
CA GLY A 32 -0.22 12.38 -2.71
C GLY A 32 -1.40 13.33 -2.87
N PHE A 33 -1.76 13.99 -1.78
CA PHE A 33 -2.90 14.90 -1.70
C PHE A 33 -2.87 16.05 -2.72
N ALA A 34 -1.66 16.58 -3.00
CA ALA A 34 -1.46 17.70 -3.90
C ALA A 34 -1.63 17.32 -5.37
N ASP A 35 -1.44 16.03 -5.68
CA ASP A 35 -1.42 15.49 -7.04
C ASP A 35 -2.81 15.11 -7.54
N LEU A 36 -3.79 15.98 -7.33
CA LEU A 36 -5.12 15.87 -7.89
C LEU A 36 -5.45 17.15 -8.65
N GLY A 37 -5.44 17.09 -9.99
CA GLY A 37 -5.49 18.27 -10.87
C GLY A 37 -6.60 19.26 -10.53
N ILE A 38 -7.82 18.76 -10.28
CA ILE A 38 -8.99 19.57 -9.92
C ILE A 38 -8.82 20.40 -8.64
N ARG A 39 -7.89 20.04 -7.73
CA ARG A 39 -7.57 20.85 -6.55
C ARG A 39 -6.73 22.08 -6.90
N GLY A 40 -6.00 22.05 -8.01
CA GLY A 40 -5.18 23.17 -8.48
C GLY A 40 -4.00 23.55 -7.58
N ILE A 41 -3.55 22.66 -6.70
CA ILE A 41 -2.41 22.89 -5.80
C ILE A 41 -1.11 22.86 -6.61
N GLU A 42 -0.87 21.77 -7.33
CA GLU A 42 0.25 21.62 -8.25
C GLU A 42 -0.16 21.95 -9.68
N LYS A 43 0.70 22.68 -10.40
CA LYS A 43 0.42 23.16 -11.77
C LYS A 43 0.98 22.25 -12.87
N ASP A 44 1.87 21.34 -12.51
CA ASP A 44 2.55 20.45 -13.43
C ASP A 44 1.71 19.23 -13.80
N LEU A 45 0.82 18.78 -12.91
CA LEU A 45 -0.10 17.66 -13.14
C LEU A 45 -1.23 18.02 -14.11
N LYS A 46 -1.55 17.08 -15.00
CA LYS A 46 -2.69 17.17 -15.93
C LYS A 46 -3.49 15.87 -15.90
N THR A 47 -4.69 15.93 -15.35
CA THR A 47 -5.59 14.77 -15.19
C THR A 47 -7.00 15.10 -15.67
N PRO A 48 -7.20 15.39 -16.98
CA PRO A 48 -8.48 15.84 -17.51
C PRO A 48 -9.66 14.90 -17.24
N HIS A 49 -9.44 13.57 -17.20
CA HIS A 49 -10.50 12.59 -16.95
C HIS A 49 -10.89 12.52 -15.47
N LEU A 50 -9.93 12.55 -14.55
CA LEU A 50 -10.18 12.68 -13.11
C LEU A 50 -10.88 14.00 -12.79
N ASP A 51 -10.44 15.09 -13.43
CA ASP A 51 -11.05 16.39 -13.25
C ASP A 51 -12.50 16.41 -13.77
N ALA A 52 -12.78 15.71 -14.88
CA ALA A 52 -14.13 15.55 -15.39
C ALA A 52 -15.00 14.69 -14.47
N LEU A 53 -14.44 13.61 -13.89
CA LEU A 53 -15.11 12.77 -12.90
C LEU A 53 -15.45 13.57 -11.62
N ALA A 54 -14.51 14.39 -11.15
CA ALA A 54 -14.74 15.27 -10.02
C ALA A 54 -15.86 16.28 -10.30
N ARG A 55 -15.83 16.93 -11.48
CA ARG A 55 -16.88 17.88 -11.88
C ARG A 55 -18.25 17.22 -12.06
N SER A 56 -18.33 15.93 -12.40
CA SER A 56 -19.60 15.21 -12.52
C SER A 56 -20.11 14.64 -11.20
N GLY A 57 -19.35 14.77 -10.11
CA GLY A 57 -19.69 14.26 -8.80
C GLY A 57 -19.24 15.18 -7.66
N VAL A 58 -18.54 14.58 -6.70
CA VAL A 58 -18.17 15.16 -5.42
C VAL A 58 -16.66 15.06 -5.24
N ILE A 59 -16.04 16.16 -4.84
CA ILE A 59 -14.70 16.19 -4.26
C ILE A 59 -14.88 16.16 -2.75
N ALA A 60 -14.43 15.09 -2.09
CA ALA A 60 -14.38 15.08 -0.63
C ALA A 60 -13.22 15.94 -0.16
N LYS A 61 -13.53 17.06 0.51
CA LYS A 61 -12.50 17.95 1.05
C LYS A 61 -11.71 17.26 2.16
N HIS A 62 -12.39 16.44 2.97
CA HIS A 62 -11.83 15.69 4.09
C HIS A 62 -12.04 14.18 3.90
N GLY A 63 -11.43 13.63 2.86
CA GLY A 63 -11.46 12.21 2.54
C GLY A 63 -10.22 11.45 3.03
N TYR A 64 -10.44 10.39 3.78
CA TYR A 64 -9.36 9.69 4.49
C TYR A 64 -9.21 8.23 4.09
N SER A 65 -7.96 7.77 3.99
CA SER A 65 -7.65 6.35 4.06
C SER A 65 -7.78 5.83 5.49
N THR A 66 -7.91 4.51 5.65
CA THR A 66 -8.09 3.91 6.99
C THR A 66 -6.76 3.71 7.72
N ALA A 67 -5.64 3.86 7.02
CA ALA A 67 -4.29 3.71 7.54
C ALA A 67 -3.28 4.49 6.69
N PRO A 68 -2.13 4.89 7.25
CA PRO A 68 -1.08 5.56 6.49
C PRO A 68 -0.16 4.56 5.76
N GLN A 69 -0.67 3.38 5.40
CA GLN A 69 0.10 2.31 4.77
C GLN A 69 -0.80 1.34 3.96
N CYS A 70 -0.26 0.76 2.89
CA CYS A 70 -1.00 0.01 1.88
C CYS A 70 -1.86 -1.16 2.42
N VAL A 71 -1.27 -2.17 3.09
CA VAL A 71 -1.99 -3.39 3.54
C VAL A 71 -3.11 -3.05 4.52
N PRO A 72 -2.87 -2.33 5.63
CA PRO A 72 -3.93 -1.99 6.57
C PRO A 72 -5.04 -1.17 5.91
N SER A 73 -4.69 -0.22 5.04
CA SER A 73 -5.66 0.60 4.30
C SER A 73 -6.54 -0.22 3.35
N ARG A 74 -5.93 -1.12 2.57
CA ARG A 74 -6.65 -2.01 1.65
C ARG A 74 -7.54 -2.98 2.39
N GLY A 75 -7.09 -3.51 3.53
CA GLY A 75 -7.90 -4.36 4.39
C GLY A 75 -9.12 -3.62 4.95
N GLY A 76 -8.94 -2.37 5.37
CA GLY A 76 -10.02 -1.50 5.81
C GLY A 76 -11.06 -1.26 4.71
N LEU A 77 -10.61 -0.79 3.54
CA LEU A 77 -11.46 -0.58 2.37
C LEU A 77 -12.25 -1.85 1.98
N MET A 78 -11.55 -2.99 1.86
CA MET A 78 -12.17 -4.23 1.39
C MET A 78 -13.18 -4.80 2.36
N THR A 79 -13.03 -4.55 3.67
CA THR A 79 -13.92 -5.13 4.69
C THR A 79 -14.97 -4.14 5.20
N GLY A 80 -14.74 -2.83 5.03
CA GLY A 80 -15.52 -1.78 5.69
C GLY A 80 -15.34 -1.73 7.20
N ARG A 81 -14.30 -2.41 7.72
CA ARG A 81 -14.00 -2.50 9.15
C ARG A 81 -12.61 -1.97 9.42
N PHE A 82 -12.42 -1.25 10.52
CA PHE A 82 -11.10 -0.77 10.88
C PHE A 82 -10.16 -1.95 11.12
N GLN A 83 -9.03 -1.95 10.41
CA GLN A 83 -8.13 -3.09 10.30
C GLN A 83 -7.49 -3.54 11.62
N GLY A 84 -7.35 -2.63 12.59
CA GLY A 84 -6.91 -2.96 13.95
C GLY A 84 -7.90 -3.83 14.73
N ARG A 85 -9.15 -4.00 14.26
CA ARG A 85 -10.11 -4.93 14.88
C ARG A 85 -9.85 -6.40 14.51
N PHE A 86 -8.99 -6.65 13.52
CA PHE A 86 -8.64 -8.00 13.06
C PHE A 86 -7.14 -8.14 12.81
N ASP A 87 -6.32 -7.47 13.63
CA ASP A 87 -4.85 -7.65 13.72
C ASP A 87 -4.08 -7.40 12.41
N LEU A 88 -4.61 -6.49 11.58
CA LEU A 88 -4.00 -6.09 10.31
C LEU A 88 -3.44 -4.66 10.40
N ASP A 89 -2.53 -4.41 11.33
CA ASP A 89 -2.05 -3.05 11.62
C ASP A 89 -0.95 -2.53 10.67
N ASN A 90 -0.16 -3.39 10.02
CA ASN A 90 0.92 -2.96 9.11
C ASN A 90 1.17 -3.95 7.96
N ASN A 91 2.01 -3.57 6.99
CA ASN A 91 2.33 -4.40 5.82
C ASN A 91 2.96 -5.77 6.14
N GLY A 92 3.55 -5.95 7.31
CA GLY A 92 4.11 -7.21 7.78
C GLY A 92 3.18 -8.01 8.70
N SER A 93 1.96 -7.55 8.96
CA SER A 93 0.98 -8.29 9.77
C SER A 93 0.58 -9.62 9.13
N SER A 94 0.20 -10.60 9.96
CA SER A 94 -0.44 -11.82 9.48
C SER A 94 -1.76 -11.47 8.77
N LEU A 95 -2.09 -12.22 7.73
CA LEU A 95 -3.35 -12.09 7.01
C LEU A 95 -4.45 -13.00 7.60
N ASP A 96 -4.17 -13.78 8.64
CA ASP A 96 -5.14 -14.71 9.23
C ASP A 96 -6.42 -14.01 9.73
N GLY A 97 -6.27 -12.81 10.29
CA GLY A 97 -7.40 -11.98 10.72
C GLY A 97 -8.22 -11.45 9.54
N PHE A 98 -7.53 -10.98 8.48
CA PHE A 98 -8.15 -10.52 7.23
C PHE A 98 -8.88 -11.66 6.51
N ASN A 99 -8.29 -12.85 6.43
CA ASN A 99 -8.83 -14.02 5.73
C ASN A 99 -10.14 -14.54 6.34
N LYS A 100 -10.46 -14.15 7.58
CA LYS A 100 -11.73 -14.45 8.26
C LYS A 100 -12.81 -13.39 8.00
N GLN A 101 -12.46 -12.24 7.42
CA GLN A 101 -13.39 -11.16 7.14
C GLN A 101 -14.18 -11.42 5.86
N THR A 102 -15.42 -10.94 5.82
CA THR A 102 -16.21 -10.90 4.60
C THR A 102 -15.93 -9.59 3.87
N THR A 103 -15.40 -9.68 2.64
CA THR A 103 -15.09 -8.50 1.84
C THR A 103 -16.34 -7.93 1.17
N ILE A 104 -16.27 -6.66 0.75
CA ILE A 104 -17.25 -5.99 -0.10
C ILE A 104 -17.50 -6.79 -1.39
N ALA A 105 -16.45 -7.38 -1.98
CA ALA A 105 -16.58 -8.22 -3.16
C ALA A 105 -17.39 -9.49 -2.88
N THR A 106 -17.11 -10.21 -1.78
CA THR A 106 -17.92 -11.37 -1.37
C THR A 106 -19.38 -10.98 -1.12
N ARG A 107 -19.62 -9.85 -0.45
CA ARG A 107 -20.97 -9.32 -0.19
C ARG A 107 -21.72 -9.04 -1.51
N LEU A 108 -21.09 -8.36 -2.45
CA LEU A 108 -21.69 -8.01 -3.74
C LEU A 108 -21.85 -9.22 -4.66
N GLN A 109 -20.89 -10.15 -4.67
CA GLN A 109 -21.00 -11.42 -5.40
C GLN A 109 -22.21 -12.22 -4.93
N ASN A 110 -22.43 -12.33 -3.61
CA ASN A 110 -23.62 -12.98 -3.04
C ASN A 110 -24.92 -12.23 -3.39
N ALA A 111 -24.84 -10.92 -3.68
CA ALA A 111 -25.95 -10.11 -4.18
C ALA A 111 -26.15 -10.22 -5.70
N GLY A 112 -25.40 -11.08 -6.40
CA GLY A 112 -25.52 -11.33 -7.83
C GLY A 112 -24.69 -10.40 -8.72
N TYR A 113 -23.67 -9.73 -8.19
CA TYR A 113 -22.77 -8.91 -9.00
C TYR A 113 -21.69 -9.74 -9.67
N VAL A 114 -21.32 -9.35 -10.89
CA VAL A 114 -20.03 -9.72 -11.48
C VAL A 114 -18.93 -8.95 -10.76
N THR A 115 -18.00 -9.65 -10.12
CA THR A 115 -16.92 -9.02 -9.35
C THR A 115 -15.56 -9.21 -10.03
N ALA A 116 -14.80 -8.13 -10.16
CA ALA A 116 -13.49 -8.17 -10.79
C ALA A 116 -12.43 -7.34 -10.05
N GLN A 117 -11.21 -7.85 -9.96
CA GLN A 117 -10.05 -7.16 -9.39
C GLN A 117 -8.96 -6.96 -10.45
N PHE A 118 -8.38 -5.76 -10.47
CA PHE A 118 -7.30 -5.38 -11.37
C PHE A 118 -6.16 -4.73 -10.60
N GLY A 119 -4.92 -5.08 -10.93
CA GLY A 119 -3.71 -4.46 -10.36
C GLY A 119 -3.34 -5.00 -8.99
N LYS A 120 -2.94 -4.11 -8.07
CA LYS A 120 -2.34 -4.47 -6.78
C LYS A 120 -3.37 -5.03 -5.80
N TRP A 121 -3.14 -6.24 -5.30
CA TRP A 121 -3.93 -6.84 -4.21
C TRP A 121 -3.36 -6.53 -2.83
N HIS A 122 -2.13 -6.99 -2.56
CA HIS A 122 -1.39 -6.79 -1.31
C HIS A 122 -2.06 -7.39 -0.04
N LEU A 123 -3.13 -8.17 -0.18
CA LEU A 123 -3.83 -8.83 0.92
C LEU A 123 -3.70 -10.37 0.82
N GLY A 124 -2.54 -10.84 0.35
CA GLY A 124 -2.22 -12.26 0.25
C GLY A 124 -1.76 -12.71 -1.13
N PRO A 125 -1.58 -14.03 -1.32
CA PRO A 125 -1.19 -14.61 -2.61
C PRO A 125 -2.20 -14.26 -3.71
N LEU A 126 -1.72 -13.82 -4.88
CA LEU A 126 -2.59 -13.40 -5.98
C LEU A 126 -3.55 -14.50 -6.49
N PRO A 127 -3.14 -15.78 -6.58
CA PRO A 127 -4.07 -16.85 -6.98
C PRO A 127 -5.25 -17.04 -6.00
N GLU A 128 -5.13 -16.57 -4.76
CA GLU A 128 -6.16 -16.70 -3.72
C GLU A 128 -7.14 -15.52 -3.70
N ILE A 129 -6.98 -14.51 -4.55
CA ILE A 129 -7.90 -13.35 -4.65
C ILE A 129 -9.36 -13.82 -4.87
N THR A 130 -9.56 -14.92 -5.60
CA THR A 130 -10.90 -15.48 -5.87
C THR A 130 -11.62 -15.95 -4.60
N ARG A 131 -10.89 -16.32 -3.55
CA ARG A 131 -11.45 -16.70 -2.23
C ARG A 131 -12.09 -15.50 -1.52
N HIS A 132 -11.73 -14.30 -1.92
CA HIS A 132 -12.23 -13.03 -1.37
C HIS A 132 -13.34 -12.42 -2.24
N GLY A 133 -14.06 -13.25 -3.01
CA GLY A 133 -15.29 -12.85 -3.70
C GLY A 133 -15.09 -12.18 -5.05
N PHE A 134 -13.89 -12.23 -5.63
CA PHE A 134 -13.62 -11.76 -7.00
C PHE A 134 -13.73 -12.91 -8.00
N ARG A 135 -14.68 -12.83 -8.93
CA ARG A 135 -14.84 -13.80 -10.01
C ARG A 135 -13.72 -13.66 -11.04
N HIS A 136 -13.37 -12.43 -11.40
CA HIS A 136 -12.37 -12.11 -12.41
C HIS A 136 -11.18 -11.41 -11.77
N VAL A 137 -9.97 -11.81 -12.16
CA VAL A 137 -8.72 -11.35 -11.57
C VAL A 137 -7.71 -11.10 -12.68
N TYR A 138 -7.13 -9.90 -12.69
CA TYR A 138 -5.99 -9.51 -13.51
C TYR A 138 -5.03 -8.70 -12.62
N ALA A 139 -4.31 -9.42 -11.75
CA ALA A 139 -3.58 -8.84 -10.64
C ALA A 139 -2.07 -8.86 -10.86
N GLN A 140 -1.35 -7.87 -10.33
CA GLN A 140 0.12 -7.85 -10.37
C GLN A 140 0.66 -7.29 -9.06
N HIS A 141 1.84 -7.76 -8.66
CA HIS A 141 2.60 -7.19 -7.55
C HIS A 141 3.97 -6.71 -8.03
N GLY A 142 4.19 -5.40 -8.05
CA GLY A 142 5.41 -4.80 -8.59
C GLY A 142 5.64 -5.15 -10.06
N GLY A 143 6.91 -5.28 -10.48
CA GLY A 143 7.28 -5.66 -11.86
C GLY A 143 7.19 -7.16 -12.18
N GLN A 144 6.46 -7.95 -11.39
CA GLN A 144 6.32 -9.39 -11.61
C GLN A 144 5.35 -9.72 -12.74
N LYS A 145 5.21 -11.00 -13.10
CA LYS A 145 4.11 -11.43 -14.00
C LYS A 145 2.76 -11.13 -13.34
N PHE A 146 1.74 -10.95 -14.17
CA PHE A 146 0.37 -10.93 -13.68
C PHE A 146 -0.01 -12.33 -13.17
N SER A 147 -0.92 -12.40 -12.20
CA SER A 147 -1.68 -13.60 -11.88
C SER A 147 -3.12 -13.33 -12.27
N ALA A 148 -3.63 -14.11 -13.22
CA ALA A 148 -4.91 -13.78 -13.85
C ALA A 148 -5.70 -15.03 -14.26
N ASN A 149 -7.01 -14.95 -14.13
CA ASN A 149 -7.97 -15.91 -14.72
C ASN A 149 -8.74 -15.29 -15.91
N MET A 150 -8.28 -14.14 -16.38
CA MET A 150 -8.73 -13.52 -17.62
C MET A 150 -7.56 -12.92 -18.38
N THR A 151 -7.71 -12.70 -19.68
CA THR A 151 -6.79 -11.91 -20.50
C THR A 151 -7.17 -10.42 -20.48
N ALA A 152 -6.31 -9.54 -20.99
CA ALA A 152 -6.60 -8.10 -21.06
C ALA A 152 -7.75 -7.74 -22.02
N ASP A 153 -8.13 -8.65 -22.93
CA ASP A 153 -9.29 -8.52 -23.82
C ASP A 153 -10.55 -9.23 -23.29
N GLY A 154 -10.56 -9.68 -22.03
CA GLY A 154 -11.77 -10.14 -21.35
C GLY A 154 -12.11 -11.62 -21.51
N LYS A 155 -11.19 -12.43 -22.09
CA LYS A 155 -11.39 -13.87 -22.27
C LYS A 155 -11.01 -14.64 -21.01
N ASP A 156 -11.86 -15.58 -20.62
CA ASP A 156 -11.60 -16.45 -19.47
C ASP A 156 -10.40 -17.37 -19.74
N ARG A 157 -9.65 -17.64 -18.68
CA ARG A 157 -8.54 -18.61 -18.65
C ARG A 157 -8.42 -19.20 -17.25
N PRO A 158 -7.77 -20.37 -17.07
CA PRO A 158 -7.42 -20.84 -15.74
C PRO A 158 -6.56 -19.81 -15.00
N MET A 159 -6.75 -19.69 -13.69
CA MET A 159 -5.90 -18.83 -12.84
C MET A 159 -4.44 -19.30 -12.95
N SER A 160 -3.58 -18.44 -13.50
CA SER A 160 -2.14 -18.71 -13.57
C SER A 160 -1.36 -17.42 -13.80
N ASP A 161 -0.03 -17.53 -13.82
CA ASP A 161 0.81 -16.46 -14.31
C ASP A 161 0.47 -16.09 -15.76
N LEU A 162 0.52 -14.79 -16.05
CA LEU A 162 0.33 -14.18 -17.35
C LEU A 162 1.42 -13.12 -17.57
N ALA A 163 2.12 -13.20 -18.70
CA ALA A 163 3.12 -12.20 -19.04
C ALA A 163 2.45 -10.85 -19.38
N PRO A 164 3.06 -9.72 -19.02
CA PRO A 164 2.54 -8.41 -19.40
C PRO A 164 2.60 -8.23 -20.92
N GLU A 165 1.47 -7.86 -21.53
CA GLU A 165 1.37 -7.50 -22.96
C GLU A 165 1.41 -5.98 -23.18
N ALA A 166 1.24 -5.21 -22.11
CA ALA A 166 1.23 -3.75 -22.08
C ALA A 166 1.79 -3.27 -20.75
N TYR A 167 2.01 -1.95 -20.65
CA TYR A 167 2.31 -1.32 -19.37
C TYR A 167 1.21 -1.62 -18.36
N HIS A 168 1.58 -1.85 -17.09
CA HIS A 168 0.67 -2.49 -16.14
C HIS A 168 -0.62 -1.71 -15.88
N ILE A 169 -0.55 -0.37 -15.91
CA ILE A 169 -1.72 0.51 -15.76
C ILE A 169 -2.64 0.40 -16.96
N ASP A 170 -2.08 0.45 -18.18
CA ASP A 170 -2.83 0.31 -19.42
C ASP A 170 -3.49 -1.08 -19.51
N GLY A 171 -2.75 -2.13 -19.15
CA GLY A 171 -3.24 -3.51 -19.12
C GLY A 171 -4.41 -3.69 -18.16
N CYS A 172 -4.30 -3.16 -16.92
CA CYS A 172 -5.40 -3.18 -15.95
C CYS A 172 -6.62 -2.41 -16.45
N SER A 173 -6.41 -1.25 -17.08
CA SER A 173 -7.50 -0.41 -17.62
C SER A 173 -8.23 -1.10 -18.76
N ARG A 174 -7.49 -1.74 -19.68
CA ARG A 174 -8.04 -2.55 -20.77
C ARG A 174 -8.84 -3.74 -20.25
N ALA A 175 -8.29 -4.48 -19.28
CA ALA A 175 -8.96 -5.60 -18.66
C ALA A 175 -10.27 -5.15 -17.97
N ALA A 176 -10.25 -4.04 -17.24
CA ALA A 176 -11.44 -3.47 -16.61
C ALA A 176 -12.52 -3.08 -17.64
N ALA A 177 -12.13 -2.36 -18.69
CA ALA A 177 -13.04 -2.00 -19.78
C ALA A 177 -13.64 -3.25 -20.46
N SER A 178 -12.86 -4.32 -20.63
CA SER A 178 -13.35 -5.57 -21.23
C SER A 178 -14.43 -6.27 -20.38
N ILE A 179 -14.37 -6.15 -19.04
CA ILE A 179 -15.44 -6.64 -18.16
C ILE A 179 -16.72 -5.83 -18.37
N ILE A 180 -16.61 -4.51 -18.50
CA ILE A 180 -17.78 -3.67 -18.78
C ILE A 180 -18.38 -4.04 -20.14
N GLU A 181 -17.57 -4.20 -21.18
CA GLU A 181 -18.03 -4.62 -22.51
C GLU A 181 -18.76 -5.97 -22.47
N ARG A 182 -18.24 -6.93 -21.71
CA ARG A 182 -18.80 -8.28 -21.62
C ARG A 182 -20.07 -8.36 -20.77
N TYR A 183 -20.16 -7.55 -19.72
CA TYR A 183 -21.20 -7.66 -18.69
C TYR A 183 -22.06 -6.39 -18.56
N HIS A 184 -22.20 -5.60 -19.62
CA HIS A 184 -22.94 -4.33 -19.57
C HIS A 184 -24.44 -4.49 -19.24
N ASP A 185 -24.99 -5.69 -19.43
CA ASP A 185 -26.38 -6.03 -19.08
C ASP A 185 -26.53 -6.59 -17.64
N GLU A 186 -25.42 -6.79 -16.91
CA GLU A 186 -25.39 -7.32 -15.55
C GLU A 186 -24.79 -6.29 -14.57
N PRO A 187 -25.20 -6.26 -13.29
CA PRO A 187 -24.55 -5.40 -12.31
C PRO A 187 -23.13 -5.90 -12.02
N PHE A 188 -22.16 -4.98 -12.00
CA PHE A 188 -20.76 -5.32 -11.72
C PHE A 188 -20.11 -4.48 -10.63
N PHE A 189 -19.14 -5.08 -9.95
CA PHE A 189 -18.23 -4.44 -9.02
C PHE A 189 -16.79 -4.57 -9.50
N LEU A 190 -16.14 -3.45 -9.82
CA LEU A 190 -14.75 -3.42 -10.25
C LEU A 190 -13.88 -2.76 -9.18
N TYR A 191 -12.90 -3.51 -8.66
CA TYR A 191 -11.82 -2.96 -7.85
C TYR A 191 -10.57 -2.79 -8.71
N ILE A 192 -10.32 -1.55 -9.15
CA ILE A 192 -9.24 -1.18 -10.06
C ILE A 192 -8.13 -0.53 -9.24
N ALA A 193 -7.19 -1.35 -8.77
CA ALA A 193 -6.16 -0.96 -7.82
C ALA A 193 -4.83 -0.70 -8.53
N TYR A 194 -4.65 0.51 -9.09
CA TYR A 194 -3.41 0.89 -9.74
C TYR A 194 -2.27 1.00 -8.74
N ARG A 195 -1.07 0.55 -9.14
CA ARG A 195 0.18 0.71 -8.38
C ARG A 195 0.73 2.14 -8.47
N ALA A 196 0.16 3.03 -9.27
CA ALA A 196 0.70 4.37 -9.42
C ALA A 196 0.33 5.31 -8.26
N PRO A 197 1.24 6.23 -7.87
CA PRO A 197 2.62 6.40 -8.35
C PRO A 197 3.69 5.59 -7.56
N HIS A 198 3.33 4.64 -6.70
CA HIS A 198 4.27 3.82 -5.92
C HIS A 198 5.45 3.28 -6.75
N THR A 199 6.63 3.17 -6.14
CA THR A 199 7.85 2.64 -6.76
C THR A 199 7.74 1.16 -7.19
N PRO A 200 8.54 0.68 -8.16
CA PRO A 200 9.46 1.44 -9.02
C PRO A 200 8.72 2.44 -9.92
N LEU A 201 9.38 3.56 -10.22
CA LEU A 201 8.85 4.63 -11.06
C LEU A 201 9.15 4.33 -12.53
N ASP A 202 8.25 3.58 -13.16
CA ASP A 202 8.47 2.92 -14.44
C ASP A 202 7.56 3.46 -15.57
N ALA A 203 7.14 4.72 -15.46
CA ALA A 203 6.32 5.37 -16.48
C ALA A 203 6.95 5.23 -17.87
N PRO A 204 6.23 4.69 -18.87
CA PRO A 204 6.67 4.69 -20.25
C PRO A 204 7.03 6.10 -20.73
N GLN A 205 8.01 6.19 -21.64
CA GLN A 205 8.53 7.48 -22.10
C GLN A 205 7.44 8.41 -22.65
N HIS A 206 6.47 7.88 -23.40
CA HIS A 206 5.38 8.68 -23.97
C HIS A 206 4.46 9.32 -22.92
N TYR A 207 4.38 8.78 -21.70
CA TYR A 207 3.70 9.43 -20.58
C TYR A 207 4.58 10.53 -19.96
N LYS A 208 5.89 10.28 -19.81
CA LYS A 208 6.84 11.29 -19.32
C LYS A 208 6.95 12.50 -20.27
N ASP A 209 6.85 12.26 -21.57
CA ASP A 209 6.90 13.30 -22.62
C ASP A 209 5.74 14.32 -22.52
N ARG A 210 4.64 13.98 -21.82
CA ARG A 210 3.51 14.90 -21.55
C ARG A 210 3.88 16.03 -20.59
N PHE A 211 5.00 15.89 -19.89
CA PHE A 211 5.51 16.84 -18.90
C PHE A 211 6.86 17.39 -19.34
N PRO A 212 6.94 18.20 -20.42
CA PRO A 212 8.19 18.80 -20.84
C PRO A 212 8.66 19.87 -19.85
N GLY A 213 9.96 20.16 -19.83
CA GLY A 213 10.55 21.20 -18.97
C GLY A 213 11.35 20.64 -17.80
N ALA A 214 12.07 21.52 -17.10
CA ALA A 214 12.95 21.16 -16.00
C ALA A 214 12.15 20.78 -14.74
N MET A 215 12.36 19.57 -14.24
CA MET A 215 11.84 19.06 -12.97
C MET A 215 12.65 17.83 -12.54
N PRO A 216 12.60 17.43 -11.25
CA PRO A 216 13.17 16.17 -10.79
C PRO A 216 12.66 14.98 -11.63
N GLU A 217 13.54 14.02 -11.94
CA GLU A 217 13.16 12.90 -12.82
C GLU A 217 12.13 11.98 -12.14
N ARG A 218 12.19 11.83 -10.81
CA ARG A 218 11.18 11.09 -10.05
C ARG A 218 9.82 11.77 -10.11
N ARG A 219 9.78 13.10 -10.03
CA ARG A 219 8.54 13.88 -10.23
C ARG A 219 7.97 13.62 -11.63
N ARG A 220 8.80 13.72 -12.67
CA ARG A 220 8.37 13.47 -14.06
C ARG A 220 7.82 12.06 -14.24
N ALA A 221 8.49 11.06 -13.68
CA ALA A 221 8.03 9.68 -13.74
C ALA A 221 6.70 9.49 -13.00
N ALA A 222 6.55 10.03 -11.79
CA ALA A 222 5.29 9.99 -11.03
C ALA A 222 4.12 10.63 -11.80
N LEU A 223 4.33 11.83 -12.36
CA LEU A 223 3.32 12.50 -13.19
C LEU A 223 2.95 11.68 -14.44
N GLY A 224 3.93 11.00 -15.04
CA GLY A 224 3.71 10.05 -16.13
C GLY A 224 2.82 8.88 -15.71
N MET A 225 3.08 8.27 -14.54
CA MET A 225 2.25 7.18 -14.00
C MET A 225 0.84 7.66 -13.67
N LEU A 226 0.69 8.86 -13.09
CA LEU A 226 -0.61 9.47 -12.80
C LEU A 226 -1.39 9.83 -14.07
N SER A 227 -0.71 10.20 -15.16
CA SER A 227 -1.36 10.37 -16.47
C SER A 227 -1.90 9.06 -17.02
N ALA A 228 -1.20 7.94 -16.81
CA ALA A 228 -1.70 6.63 -17.18
C ALA A 228 -2.93 6.22 -16.37
N VAL A 229 -2.98 6.60 -15.08
CA VAL A 229 -4.21 6.46 -14.25
C VAL A 229 -5.35 7.27 -14.84
N ASP A 230 -5.09 8.54 -15.22
CA ASP A 230 -6.10 9.41 -15.83
C ASP A 230 -6.64 8.84 -17.15
N ASP A 231 -5.76 8.42 -18.06
CA ASP A 231 -6.14 7.75 -19.31
C ASP A 231 -6.95 6.47 -19.04
N GLY A 232 -6.59 5.70 -18.01
CA GLY A 232 -7.32 4.52 -17.56
C GLY A 232 -8.74 4.83 -17.08
N VAL A 233 -8.90 5.89 -16.30
CA VAL A 233 -10.22 6.40 -15.89
C VAL A 233 -11.00 6.89 -17.11
N GLY A 234 -10.36 7.57 -18.05
CA GLY A 234 -10.94 8.00 -19.32
C GLY A 234 -11.48 6.82 -20.13
N LEU A 235 -10.68 5.76 -20.28
CA LEU A 235 -11.07 4.53 -20.97
C LEU A 235 -12.31 3.92 -20.31
N VAL A 236 -12.25 3.63 -19.01
CA VAL A 236 -13.36 3.00 -18.27
C VAL A 236 -14.64 3.83 -18.33
N THR A 237 -14.56 5.14 -18.07
CA THR A 237 -15.74 6.03 -18.09
C THR A 237 -16.31 6.20 -19.49
N SER A 238 -15.47 6.19 -20.54
CA SER A 238 -15.93 6.20 -21.93
C SER A 238 -16.62 4.89 -22.32
N THR A 239 -16.14 3.74 -21.82
CA THR A 239 -16.80 2.44 -22.01
C THR A 239 -18.16 2.40 -21.32
N LEU A 240 -18.29 2.95 -20.11
CA LEU A 240 -19.59 3.11 -19.46
C LEU A 240 -20.54 3.96 -20.31
N LYS A 241 -20.06 5.08 -20.84
CA LYS A 241 -20.85 5.97 -21.70
C LYS A 241 -21.33 5.27 -22.97
N LYS A 242 -20.44 4.51 -23.63
CA LYS A 242 -20.75 3.73 -24.83
C LYS A 242 -21.93 2.79 -24.61
N HIS A 243 -22.04 2.19 -23.42
CA HIS A 243 -23.08 1.23 -23.05
C HIS A 243 -24.26 1.85 -22.27
N GLY A 244 -24.35 3.18 -22.17
CA GLY A 244 -25.43 3.85 -21.45
C GLY A 244 -25.45 3.56 -19.93
N LEU A 245 -24.29 3.27 -19.34
CA LEU A 245 -24.13 2.90 -17.94
C LEU A 245 -23.70 4.06 -17.04
N THR A 246 -23.41 5.24 -17.59
CA THR A 246 -22.91 6.40 -16.84
C THR A 246 -23.82 6.77 -15.67
N GLU A 247 -25.13 6.83 -15.87
CA GLU A 247 -26.08 7.19 -14.79
C GLU A 247 -26.44 6.01 -13.87
N LYS A 248 -25.97 4.81 -14.21
CA LYS A 248 -26.20 3.57 -13.47
C LYS A 248 -24.96 3.10 -12.73
N THR A 249 -23.93 3.93 -12.60
CA THR A 249 -22.65 3.52 -12.03
C THR A 249 -22.18 4.50 -10.96
N LEU A 250 -21.97 3.99 -9.75
CA LEU A 250 -21.28 4.70 -8.69
C LEU A 250 -19.77 4.46 -8.82
N ILE A 251 -18.99 5.54 -8.83
CA ILE A 251 -17.54 5.52 -8.98
C ILE A 251 -16.89 6.18 -7.76
N PHE A 252 -15.93 5.50 -7.15
CA PHE A 252 -15.00 6.06 -6.19
C PHE A 252 -13.61 6.15 -6.81
N LEU A 253 -12.86 7.21 -6.50
CA LEU A 253 -11.41 7.26 -6.66
C LEU A 253 -10.78 7.67 -5.34
N ILE A 254 -9.92 6.81 -4.80
CA ILE A 254 -9.33 6.99 -3.46
C ILE A 254 -7.83 6.62 -3.50
N GLY A 255 -6.97 7.43 -2.88
CA GLY A 255 -5.58 7.04 -2.62
C GLY A 255 -5.46 6.10 -1.41
N ASP A 256 -4.59 5.09 -1.45
CA ASP A 256 -4.48 4.13 -0.34
C ASP A 256 -3.83 4.70 0.92
N ASN A 257 -2.93 5.66 0.75
CA ASN A 257 -2.32 6.46 1.80
C ASN A 257 -1.68 7.71 1.16
N GLY A 258 -1.19 8.64 1.98
CA GLY A 258 -0.42 9.77 1.47
C GLY A 258 0.93 9.37 0.85
N ALA A 259 1.55 10.28 0.10
CA ALA A 259 2.79 10.01 -0.63
C ALA A 259 3.99 9.79 0.32
N PRO A 260 4.93 8.87 0.03
CA PRO A 260 6.21 8.72 0.70
C PRO A 260 7.21 9.78 0.20
N LEU A 261 7.12 10.98 0.78
CA LEU A 261 7.98 12.11 0.40
C LEU A 261 9.46 11.82 0.62
N LYS A 262 9.79 11.09 1.70
CA LYS A 262 11.08 11.06 2.38
C LYS A 262 11.49 12.48 2.79
N ILE A 263 11.91 12.69 4.03
CA ILE A 263 12.29 14.02 4.57
C ILE A 263 13.06 14.91 3.57
N HIS A 264 13.98 14.34 2.79
CA HIS A 264 14.82 15.08 1.83
C HIS A 264 14.29 15.18 0.40
N LYS A 265 13.24 14.45 0.04
CA LYS A 265 12.73 14.35 -1.33
C LYS A 265 13.81 14.08 -2.39
N THR A 266 14.81 13.26 -2.04
CA THR A 266 15.97 13.02 -2.90
C THR A 266 15.54 12.47 -4.26
N ASP A 267 15.98 13.13 -5.33
CA ASP A 267 15.78 12.71 -6.73
C ASP A 267 16.76 11.57 -7.09
N SER A 268 16.64 10.43 -6.41
CA SER A 268 17.43 9.23 -6.67
C SER A 268 17.10 8.59 -8.03
N PRO A 269 18.05 7.89 -8.68
CA PRO A 269 17.80 7.18 -9.95
C PRO A 269 16.52 6.33 -9.93
N LEU A 270 15.84 6.24 -11.08
CA LEU A 270 14.60 5.46 -11.22
C LEU A 270 14.84 3.95 -11.21
N ASP A 271 16.02 3.52 -11.66
CA ASP A 271 16.40 2.12 -11.73
C ASP A 271 16.66 1.55 -10.32
N GLY A 272 15.81 0.61 -9.91
CA GLY A 272 15.84 0.00 -8.58
C GLY A 272 14.95 0.70 -7.54
N ASP A 273 14.93 0.16 -6.32
CA ASP A 273 14.25 0.78 -5.17
C ASP A 273 15.29 1.37 -4.22
N ALA A 274 15.76 2.57 -4.54
CA ALA A 274 16.72 3.29 -3.69
C ALA A 274 16.11 3.80 -2.37
N GLY A 275 14.82 3.55 -2.11
CA GLY A 275 14.12 4.07 -0.94
C GLY A 275 13.96 5.60 -0.93
N GLY A 276 14.01 6.22 -2.12
CA GLY A 276 13.81 7.65 -2.33
C GLY A 276 12.33 8.07 -2.34
N TRP A 277 12.10 9.37 -2.49
CA TRP A 277 10.79 9.99 -2.74
C TRP A 277 10.05 9.29 -3.88
N ASP A 278 8.74 9.13 -3.92
CA ASP A 278 8.10 8.57 -5.12
C ASP A 278 7.80 9.62 -6.22
N GLY A 279 8.14 10.89 -6.02
CA GLY A 279 7.80 11.96 -6.96
C GLY A 279 6.42 12.57 -6.71
N SER A 280 5.61 12.02 -5.80
CA SER A 280 4.28 12.54 -5.46
C SER A 280 4.32 13.51 -4.27
N LEU A 281 3.35 14.43 -4.16
CA LEU A 281 3.39 15.53 -3.19
C LEU A 281 2.14 15.57 -2.29
N ASN A 282 2.35 15.88 -1.00
CA ASN A 282 1.27 16.05 -0.02
C ASN A 282 0.97 17.51 0.33
N THR A 283 1.69 18.48 -0.26
CA THR A 283 1.51 19.91 0.00
C THR A 283 0.02 20.32 -0.07
N PRO A 284 -0.49 21.15 0.86
CA PRO A 284 0.21 21.79 1.99
C PRO A 284 0.31 20.90 3.24
N LEU A 285 -0.21 19.67 3.21
CA LEU A 285 -0.29 18.82 4.39
C LEU A 285 1.09 18.42 4.90
N ASN A 286 1.24 18.39 6.23
CA ASN A 286 2.44 17.89 6.87
C ASN A 286 2.42 16.37 7.00
N GLY A 287 3.62 15.77 6.92
CA GLY A 287 3.82 14.34 7.01
C GLY A 287 3.71 13.60 5.68
N GLU A 288 3.88 12.29 5.76
CA GLU A 288 3.97 11.40 4.61
C GLU A 288 3.49 10.00 4.97
N LYS A 289 3.53 9.07 4.00
CA LYS A 289 3.28 7.64 4.22
C LYS A 289 3.93 7.14 5.52
N GLY A 290 3.13 6.50 6.36
CA GLY A 290 3.52 6.02 7.70
C GLY A 290 3.41 7.05 8.83
N MET A 291 2.79 8.21 8.60
CA MET A 291 2.42 9.15 9.67
C MET A 291 0.90 9.29 9.78
N LEU A 292 0.39 9.48 10.99
CA LEU A 292 -1.02 9.84 11.22
C LEU A 292 -1.28 11.36 11.15
N ALA A 293 -0.26 12.15 10.80
CA ALA A 293 -0.42 13.51 10.30
C ALA A 293 -1.25 13.51 8.99
N GLU A 294 -1.85 14.64 8.63
CA GLU A 294 -2.76 14.77 7.48
C GLU A 294 -2.11 14.25 6.20
N GLY A 295 -0.83 14.58 5.96
CA GLY A 295 -0.09 14.15 4.77
C GLY A 295 0.12 12.64 4.65
N GLY A 296 -0.17 11.84 5.68
CA GLY A 296 -0.08 10.37 5.59
C GLY A 296 -1.42 9.66 5.35
N MET A 297 -2.56 10.30 5.62
CA MET A 297 -3.89 9.66 5.59
C MET A 297 -4.99 10.45 4.86
N HIS A 298 -4.81 11.76 4.65
CA HIS A 298 -5.74 12.61 3.90
C HIS A 298 -5.38 12.50 2.43
N VAL A 299 -6.26 11.87 1.65
CA VAL A 299 -5.94 11.37 0.31
C VAL A 299 -6.83 12.02 -0.76
N PRO A 300 -6.44 11.97 -2.05
CA PRO A 300 -7.36 12.17 -3.16
C PRO A 300 -8.60 11.30 -2.96
N PHE A 301 -9.78 11.90 -2.97
CA PHE A 301 -11.05 11.21 -2.71
C PHE A 301 -12.17 11.85 -3.53
N LEU A 302 -12.62 11.15 -4.56
CA LEU A 302 -13.71 11.55 -5.45
C LEU A 302 -14.83 10.52 -5.41
N ILE A 303 -16.07 10.99 -5.53
CA ILE A 303 -17.27 10.15 -5.60
C ILE A 303 -18.15 10.68 -6.72
N ALA A 304 -18.53 9.85 -7.70
CA ALA A 304 -19.39 10.27 -8.79
C ALA A 304 -20.47 9.23 -9.07
N TRP A 305 -21.71 9.70 -9.20
CA TRP A 305 -22.82 8.91 -9.72
C TRP A 305 -23.77 9.85 -10.46
N PRO A 306 -23.45 10.19 -11.72
CA PRO A 306 -24.26 11.10 -12.52
C PRO A 306 -25.74 10.66 -12.54
N GLY A 307 -26.65 11.63 -12.49
CA GLY A 307 -28.09 11.37 -12.41
C GLY A 307 -28.62 11.01 -11.01
N THR A 308 -27.75 10.66 -10.05
CA THR A 308 -28.14 10.36 -8.66
C THR A 308 -27.50 11.35 -7.68
N ILE A 309 -26.17 11.51 -7.72
CA ILE A 309 -25.45 12.47 -6.91
C ILE A 309 -25.29 13.76 -7.74
N PRO A 310 -25.72 14.94 -7.24
CA PRO A 310 -25.48 16.20 -7.93
C PRO A 310 -23.99 16.42 -8.21
N GLY A 311 -23.64 16.80 -9.44
CA GLY A 311 -22.25 17.07 -9.82
C GLY A 311 -21.75 18.44 -9.35
N GLY A 312 -20.42 18.60 -9.29
CA GLY A 312 -19.76 19.86 -8.97
C GLY A 312 -19.73 20.18 -7.47
N GLN A 313 -19.94 19.19 -6.62
CA GLN A 313 -19.98 19.38 -5.17
C GLN A 313 -18.57 19.32 -4.56
N VAL A 314 -18.35 20.16 -3.54
CA VAL A 314 -17.28 19.96 -2.56
C VAL A 314 -17.94 19.53 -1.26
N TYR A 315 -17.65 18.32 -0.80
CA TYR A 315 -18.22 17.78 0.42
C TYR A 315 -17.29 18.06 1.61
N GLU A 316 -17.80 18.85 2.55
CA GLU A 316 -17.04 19.45 3.66
C GLU A 316 -16.98 18.54 4.90
N HIS A 317 -17.83 17.53 5.03
CA HIS A 317 -17.77 16.61 6.17
C HIS A 317 -16.74 15.49 5.96
N LEU A 318 -16.33 14.87 7.07
CA LEU A 318 -15.40 13.74 7.07
C LEU A 318 -15.99 12.58 6.27
N VAL A 319 -15.17 11.94 5.45
CA VAL A 319 -15.47 10.65 4.82
C VAL A 319 -14.25 9.73 4.92
N SER A 320 -14.51 8.43 4.95
CA SER A 320 -13.51 7.39 5.13
C SER A 320 -13.58 6.36 4.02
N ALA A 321 -12.45 5.75 3.67
CA ALA A 321 -12.43 4.60 2.77
C ALA A 321 -13.26 3.40 3.31
N LEU A 322 -13.53 3.34 4.63
CA LEU A 322 -14.46 2.36 5.22
C LEU A 322 -15.89 2.51 4.68
N ASP A 323 -16.27 3.72 4.27
CA ASP A 323 -17.62 4.06 3.82
C ASP A 323 -17.97 3.43 2.47
N VAL A 324 -16.98 3.02 1.69
CA VAL A 324 -17.18 2.36 0.39
C VAL A 324 -17.99 1.07 0.57
N ALA A 325 -17.61 0.24 1.54
CA ALA A 325 -18.30 -1.01 1.82
C ALA A 325 -19.71 -0.79 2.40
N ALA A 326 -19.87 0.20 3.29
CA ALA A 326 -21.17 0.54 3.87
C ALA A 326 -22.12 1.16 2.84
N THR A 327 -21.62 2.02 1.96
CA THR A 327 -22.38 2.61 0.86
C THR A 327 -22.80 1.54 -0.14
N ALA A 328 -21.88 0.65 -0.56
CA ALA A 328 -22.21 -0.46 -1.43
C ALA A 328 -23.26 -1.39 -0.82
N ALA A 329 -23.11 -1.77 0.44
CA ALA A 329 -24.09 -2.59 1.15
C ALA A 329 -25.47 -1.92 1.24
N GLY A 330 -25.50 -0.61 1.49
CA GLY A 330 -26.74 0.18 1.52
C GLY A 330 -27.45 0.22 0.16
N ILE A 331 -26.70 0.41 -0.92
CA ILE A 331 -27.25 0.48 -2.30
C ILE A 331 -27.97 -0.82 -2.70
N VAL A 332 -27.44 -1.97 -2.29
CA VAL A 332 -28.03 -3.27 -2.60
C VAL A 332 -28.95 -3.81 -1.50
N ASN A 333 -29.24 -2.98 -0.49
CA ASN A 333 -30.05 -3.35 0.69
C ASN A 333 -29.59 -4.66 1.34
N LEU A 334 -28.27 -4.86 1.45
CA LEU A 334 -27.73 -6.04 2.11
C LEU A 334 -27.98 -5.96 3.63
N PRO A 335 -28.41 -7.06 4.27
CA PRO A 335 -28.54 -7.10 5.72
C PRO A 335 -27.13 -7.04 6.33
N VAL A 336 -26.81 -5.92 6.98
CA VAL A 336 -25.56 -5.72 7.73
C VAL A 336 -25.90 -5.71 9.22
N LYS A 337 -25.30 -6.60 10.00
CA LYS A 337 -25.49 -6.61 11.46
C LYS A 337 -24.71 -5.47 12.10
N SER A 338 -25.19 -5.00 13.26
CA SER A 338 -24.47 -4.03 14.07
C SER A 338 -23.04 -4.50 14.36
N GLY A 339 -22.05 -3.63 14.11
CA GLY A 339 -20.62 -3.94 14.31
C GLY A 339 -19.94 -4.72 13.18
N GLU A 340 -20.66 -5.10 12.11
CA GLU A 340 -20.04 -5.71 10.93
C GLU A 340 -19.32 -4.72 10.01
N LEU A 341 -19.70 -3.45 10.03
CA LEU A 341 -19.07 -2.36 9.30
C LEU A 341 -18.87 -1.18 10.25
N ASP A 342 -17.71 -0.54 10.15
CA ASP A 342 -17.38 0.70 10.86
C ASP A 342 -17.65 1.94 9.98
N GLY A 343 -17.73 1.78 8.65
CA GLY A 343 -18.10 2.85 7.73
C GLY A 343 -19.60 3.13 7.69
N VAL A 344 -19.98 4.23 7.05
CA VAL A 344 -21.38 4.67 6.90
C VAL A 344 -21.80 4.75 5.44
N ASN A 345 -23.08 4.53 5.16
CA ASN A 345 -23.63 4.74 3.83
C ASN A 345 -23.67 6.24 3.52
N LEU A 346 -22.83 6.70 2.60
CA LEU A 346 -22.71 8.11 2.24
C LEU A 346 -23.86 8.61 1.36
N LEU A 347 -24.60 7.72 0.68
CA LEU A 347 -25.56 8.13 -0.34
C LEU A 347 -26.60 9.15 0.15
N PRO A 348 -27.27 8.98 1.31
CA PRO A 348 -28.23 9.97 1.80
C PRO A 348 -27.61 11.35 2.08
N TYR A 349 -26.32 11.40 2.41
CA TYR A 349 -25.61 12.65 2.67
C TYR A 349 -25.20 13.35 1.37
N LEU A 350 -24.71 12.58 0.39
CA LEU A 350 -24.25 13.10 -0.91
C LEU A 350 -25.41 13.54 -1.82
N THR A 351 -26.62 13.01 -1.61
CA THR A 351 -27.86 13.45 -2.29
C THR A 351 -28.57 14.58 -1.56
N GLY A 352 -28.12 14.95 -0.36
CA GLY A 352 -28.72 16.01 0.45
C GLY A 352 -29.97 15.62 1.24
N GLU A 353 -30.33 14.33 1.27
CA GLU A 353 -31.41 13.81 2.13
C GLU A 353 -31.08 14.01 3.61
N LYS A 354 -29.82 13.78 3.98
CA LYS A 354 -29.25 14.07 5.30
C LYS A 354 -28.25 15.21 5.19
N LYS A 355 -28.36 16.19 6.11
CA LYS A 355 -27.49 17.37 6.15
C LYS A 355 -26.46 17.36 7.26
N ASP A 356 -26.60 16.46 8.23
CA ASP A 356 -25.64 16.30 9.32
C ASP A 356 -24.36 15.59 8.86
N ALA A 357 -23.30 15.66 9.67
CA ALA A 357 -22.08 14.92 9.38
C ALA A 357 -22.32 13.40 9.42
N PRO A 358 -21.74 12.62 8.48
CA PRO A 358 -21.94 11.18 8.42
C PRO A 358 -21.18 10.45 9.54
N HIS A 359 -20.13 11.08 10.07
CA HIS A 359 -19.30 10.59 11.17
C HIS A 359 -19.26 11.63 12.28
N GLU A 360 -19.43 11.18 13.54
CA GLU A 360 -19.16 12.01 14.71
C GLU A 360 -17.65 12.29 14.81
N PHE A 361 -16.83 11.26 14.61
CA PHE A 361 -15.38 11.34 14.56
C PHE A 361 -14.82 10.22 13.67
N LEU A 362 -13.58 10.40 13.22
CA LEU A 362 -12.75 9.33 12.65
C LEU A 362 -11.57 9.09 13.60
N ALA A 363 -11.13 7.84 13.70
CA ALA A 363 -10.01 7.46 14.57
C ALA A 363 -9.06 6.48 13.87
N TRP A 364 -7.80 6.55 14.25
CA TRP A 364 -6.73 5.74 13.69
C TRP A 364 -5.77 5.29 14.79
N ARG A 365 -5.22 4.09 14.59
CA ARG A 365 -4.04 3.60 15.29
C ARG A 365 -3.12 2.97 14.26
N TRP A 366 -1.83 3.28 14.36
CA TRP A 366 -0.81 2.70 13.51
C TRP A 366 0.53 2.66 14.23
N MET A 367 1.08 1.47 14.44
CA MET A 367 2.36 1.28 15.11
C MET A 367 2.42 2.02 16.47
N ALA A 368 3.30 3.01 16.63
CA ALA A 368 3.46 3.81 17.83
C ALA A 368 2.61 5.11 17.85
N GLN A 369 1.66 5.23 16.92
CA GLN A 369 0.85 6.43 16.71
C GLN A 369 -0.64 6.11 16.89
N SER A 370 -1.39 7.09 17.37
CA SER A 370 -2.85 7.10 17.33
C SER A 370 -3.38 8.50 17.10
N ALA A 371 -4.54 8.63 16.47
CA ALA A 371 -5.15 9.91 16.17
C ALA A 371 -6.68 9.82 16.22
N LEU A 372 -7.33 10.93 16.51
CA LEU A 372 -8.78 11.09 16.43
C LEU A 372 -9.11 12.47 15.87
N ARG A 373 -9.96 12.52 14.86
CA ARG A 373 -10.50 13.76 14.29
C ARG A 373 -11.99 13.84 14.56
N GLU A 374 -12.42 14.88 15.26
CA GLU A 374 -13.82 15.22 15.54
C GLU A 374 -14.11 16.63 15.04
N GLY A 375 -14.88 16.72 13.95
CA GLY A 375 -15.06 17.99 13.23
C GLY A 375 -13.72 18.56 12.77
N ASN A 376 -13.38 19.75 13.26
CA ASN A 376 -12.12 20.43 12.95
C ASN A 376 -10.97 20.02 13.90
N TRP A 377 -11.29 19.50 15.08
CA TRP A 377 -10.29 19.17 16.08
C TRP A 377 -9.65 17.82 15.79
N LYS A 378 -8.32 17.79 15.74
CA LYS A 378 -7.54 16.57 15.60
C LYS A 378 -6.58 16.42 16.77
N LEU A 379 -6.72 15.30 17.50
CA LEU A 379 -5.72 14.83 18.45
C LEU A 379 -4.79 13.86 17.73
N LEU A 380 -3.48 14.07 17.83
CA LEU A 380 -2.45 13.19 17.29
C LEU A 380 -1.47 12.80 18.40
N ARG A 381 -1.12 11.52 18.48
CA ARG A 381 -0.14 10.98 19.41
C ARG A 381 0.95 10.23 18.65
N GLY A 382 2.17 10.33 19.17
CA GLY A 382 3.32 9.56 18.71
C GLY A 382 4.29 9.29 19.84
N GLY A 383 4.39 8.03 20.27
CA GLY A 383 5.10 7.70 21.51
C GLY A 383 4.48 8.45 22.69
N ASP A 384 5.31 9.17 23.45
CA ASP A 384 4.86 9.99 24.59
C ASP A 384 4.41 11.41 24.19
N ARG A 385 4.50 11.76 22.90
CA ARG A 385 4.13 13.09 22.39
C ARG A 385 2.64 13.15 22.09
N GLU A 386 2.05 14.32 22.33
CA GLU A 386 0.65 14.59 22.05
C GLU A 386 0.46 16.00 21.48
N TYR A 387 -0.37 16.07 20.44
CA TYR A 387 -0.65 17.27 19.69
C TYR A 387 -2.16 17.44 19.52
N LEU A 388 -2.63 18.67 19.62
CA LEU A 388 -4.00 19.04 19.29
C LEU A 388 -3.97 20.14 18.23
N TYR A 389 -4.70 19.95 17.14
CA TYR A 389 -4.80 20.91 16.04
C TYR A 389 -6.25 21.29 15.76
N ASP A 390 -6.48 22.55 15.36
CA ASP A 390 -7.71 22.99 14.70
C ASP A 390 -7.49 23.05 13.19
N LEU A 391 -7.94 22.02 12.47
CA LEU A 391 -7.73 21.87 11.04
C LEU A 391 -8.54 22.85 10.18
N ALA A 392 -9.46 23.63 10.76
CA ALA A 392 -10.11 24.72 10.03
C ALA A 392 -9.15 25.88 9.74
N THR A 393 -8.19 26.12 10.63
CA THR A 393 -7.21 27.20 10.54
C THR A 393 -5.78 26.72 10.33
N ASP A 394 -5.49 25.46 10.66
CA ASP A 394 -4.15 24.88 10.63
C ASP A 394 -4.17 23.48 9.98
N LEU A 395 -4.55 23.42 8.70
CA LEU A 395 -4.55 22.18 7.92
C LEU A 395 -3.15 21.55 7.81
N GLU A 396 -2.11 22.36 7.98
CA GLU A 396 -0.71 21.94 7.96
C GLU A 396 -0.23 21.39 9.31
N GLU A 397 -1.06 21.42 10.37
CA GLU A 397 -0.69 20.87 11.69
C GLU A 397 0.63 21.45 12.25
N LYS A 398 0.81 22.76 12.15
CA LYS A 398 2.03 23.46 12.59
C LYS A 398 1.96 23.98 14.02
N HIS A 399 0.76 24.15 14.57
CA HIS A 399 0.54 24.84 15.83
C HIS A 399 -0.13 23.91 16.83
N ASN A 400 0.66 23.30 17.73
CA ASN A 400 0.11 22.46 18.78
C ASN A 400 -0.65 23.30 19.82
N LEU A 401 -1.96 23.08 19.92
CA LEU A 401 -2.88 23.78 20.80
C LEU A 401 -3.20 23.01 22.10
N ALA A 402 -2.57 21.86 22.36
CA ALA A 402 -2.94 20.99 23.48
C ALA A 402 -2.82 21.68 24.85
N SER A 403 -1.84 22.58 25.02
CA SER A 403 -1.68 23.38 26.24
C SER A 403 -2.67 24.54 26.36
N GLN A 404 -3.21 25.01 25.24
CA GLN A 404 -4.16 26.13 25.17
C GLN A 404 -5.61 25.66 25.31
N HIS A 405 -5.90 24.43 24.87
CA HIS A 405 -7.22 23.78 24.96
C HIS A 405 -7.16 22.41 25.66
N PRO A 406 -6.70 22.34 26.93
CA PRO A 406 -6.54 21.09 27.66
C PRO A 406 -7.86 20.32 27.85
N GLU A 407 -8.99 21.01 27.89
CA GLU A 407 -10.33 20.43 27.96
C GLU A 407 -10.68 19.64 26.69
N ILE A 408 -10.33 20.18 25.52
CA ILE A 408 -10.55 19.51 24.23
C ILE A 408 -9.60 18.32 24.11
N ALA A 409 -8.30 18.52 24.40
CA ALA A 409 -7.31 17.45 24.37
C ALA A 409 -7.72 16.28 25.27
N THR A 410 -8.16 16.56 26.50
CA THR A 410 -8.61 15.53 27.45
C THR A 410 -9.83 14.76 26.95
N ARG A 411 -10.83 15.46 26.40
CA ARG A 411 -12.03 14.85 25.86
C ARG A 411 -11.74 13.94 24.66
N LEU A 412 -10.96 14.42 23.70
CA LEU A 412 -10.59 13.62 22.53
C LEU A 412 -9.69 12.44 22.91
N ARG A 413 -8.79 12.62 23.89
CA ARG A 413 -7.94 11.54 24.40
C ARG A 413 -8.76 10.44 25.05
N ALA A 414 -9.80 10.80 25.81
CA ALA A 414 -10.72 9.82 26.39
C ALA A 414 -11.47 9.04 25.31
N LYS A 415 -12.02 9.72 24.29
CA LYS A 415 -12.67 9.05 23.14
C LYS A 415 -11.72 8.11 22.40
N LEU A 416 -10.51 8.57 22.10
CA LEU A 416 -9.50 7.78 21.40
C LEU A 416 -9.08 6.55 22.23
N THR A 417 -8.96 6.70 23.55
CA THR A 417 -8.61 5.60 24.45
C THR A 417 -9.71 4.54 24.50
N LEU A 418 -10.97 4.94 24.58
CA LEU A 418 -12.11 4.03 24.53
C LEU A 418 -12.16 3.26 23.20
N TRP A 419 -12.04 3.98 22.08
CA TRP A 419 -12.05 3.36 20.76
C TRP A 419 -10.87 2.38 20.57
N CYS A 420 -9.65 2.78 20.98
CA CYS A 420 -8.47 1.91 20.92
C CYS A 420 -8.55 0.67 21.84
N ALA A 421 -9.39 0.70 22.87
CA ALA A 421 -9.61 -0.46 23.74
C ALA A 421 -10.45 -1.56 23.07
N GLU A 422 -11.14 -1.25 21.97
CA GLU A 422 -11.90 -2.22 21.16
C GLU A 422 -11.06 -2.90 20.08
N LEU A 423 -9.80 -2.51 19.93
CA LEU A 423 -8.89 -3.05 18.92
C LEU A 423 -8.17 -4.30 19.42
N THR A 424 -7.53 -5.01 18.49
CA THR A 424 -6.71 -6.20 18.75
C THR A 424 -5.27 -5.93 18.34
N PRO A 425 -4.27 -6.05 19.26
CA PRO A 425 -4.44 -5.97 20.72
C PRO A 425 -5.03 -4.60 21.13
N PRO A 426 -5.63 -4.44 22.33
CA PRO A 426 -6.15 -3.14 22.77
C PRO A 426 -5.03 -2.16 23.13
N GLY A 427 -5.29 -0.86 22.97
CA GLY A 427 -4.39 0.21 23.43
C GLY A 427 -4.02 1.25 22.36
N LEU A 428 -3.45 2.36 22.82
CA LEU A 428 -3.13 3.56 22.01
C LEU A 428 -1.96 3.38 21.04
N ALA A 429 -1.16 2.32 21.23
CA ALA A 429 0.02 2.00 20.44
C ALA A 429 0.29 0.50 20.51
N LEU A 430 0.96 -0.03 19.48
CA LEU A 430 1.40 -1.42 19.39
C LEU A 430 2.83 -1.64 19.91
N GLY A 431 3.56 -0.55 20.12
CA GLY A 431 4.96 -0.59 20.54
C GLY A 431 5.58 0.80 20.61
N PRO A 432 6.88 0.89 20.99
CA PRO A 432 7.60 2.15 21.08
C PRO A 432 7.84 2.77 19.71
N MET A 433 8.01 4.09 19.68
CA MET A 433 8.35 4.84 18.47
C MET A 433 9.76 4.49 17.99
N ALA A 434 9.90 4.08 16.72
CA ALA A 434 11.21 3.85 16.12
C ALA A 434 11.99 5.17 15.95
N ALA A 435 13.32 5.13 15.99
CA ALA A 435 14.17 6.32 15.86
C ALA A 435 13.85 7.14 14.60
N THR A 436 13.71 6.47 13.44
CA THR A 436 13.34 7.14 12.19
C THR A 436 12.00 7.88 12.28
N TRP A 437 11.00 7.35 13.00
CA TRP A 437 9.73 8.07 13.17
C TRP A 437 9.83 9.24 14.15
N ASN A 438 10.73 9.17 15.14
CA ASN A 438 11.05 10.35 15.96
C ASN A 438 11.63 11.49 15.11
N ASP A 439 12.52 11.18 14.16
CA ASP A 439 13.09 12.18 13.25
C ASP A 439 12.01 12.83 12.38
N TYR A 440 11.01 12.05 11.95
CA TYR A 440 9.90 12.54 11.14
C TYR A 440 8.96 13.44 11.95
N PHE A 441 8.65 13.08 13.20
CA PHE A 441 7.87 13.95 14.09
C PHE A 441 8.63 15.24 14.41
N ASP A 442 9.93 15.13 14.69
CA ASP A 442 10.81 16.27 14.90
C ASP A 442 10.80 17.24 13.72
N PHE A 443 10.87 16.71 12.50
CA PHE A 443 10.88 17.52 11.28
C PHE A 443 9.50 18.12 10.96
N TYR A 444 8.47 17.29 10.83
CA TYR A 444 7.16 17.73 10.34
C TYR A 444 6.33 18.48 11.39
N LEU A 445 6.40 18.09 12.67
CA LEU A 445 5.48 18.59 13.70
C LEU A 445 6.14 19.52 14.72
N GLU A 446 7.45 19.40 14.94
CA GLU A 446 8.19 20.23 15.90
C GLU A 446 9.05 21.31 15.21
N GLY A 447 9.06 21.34 13.87
CA GLY A 447 9.83 22.31 13.09
C GLY A 447 11.35 22.20 13.26
N LYS A 448 11.87 21.07 13.73
CA LYS A 448 13.31 20.84 13.82
C LYS A 448 13.90 20.64 12.43
N PRO A 449 15.17 21.02 12.20
CA PRO A 449 15.82 20.76 10.93
C PRO A 449 15.81 19.26 10.59
N ALA A 450 15.63 18.94 9.32
CA ALA A 450 15.78 17.59 8.82
C ALA A 450 17.13 17.01 9.28
N PRO A 451 17.19 15.76 9.79
CA PRO A 451 18.46 15.12 10.08
C PRO A 451 19.33 15.13 8.83
N LYS A 452 20.65 15.32 8.96
CA LYS A 452 21.53 15.23 7.78
C LYS A 452 21.32 13.85 7.14
N PRO A 453 21.19 13.76 5.80
CA PRO A 453 21.10 12.46 5.13
C PRO A 453 22.22 11.60 5.68
N SER A 454 21.92 10.42 6.21
CA SER A 454 22.99 9.51 6.61
C SER A 454 23.85 9.34 5.37
N ALA A 455 25.13 9.71 5.45
CA ALA A 455 26.10 9.25 4.48
C ALA A 455 26.12 7.73 4.65
N LYS A 456 25.19 7.04 3.99
CA LYS A 456 25.44 5.66 3.62
C LYS A 456 26.57 5.80 2.63
N THR A 457 27.80 5.79 3.16
CA THR A 457 28.94 5.34 2.39
C THR A 457 28.42 4.07 1.74
N GLU A 458 28.25 4.10 0.41
CA GLU A 458 28.10 2.83 -0.28
C GLU A 458 29.23 1.96 0.25
N PRO A 459 28.94 0.78 0.82
CA PRO A 459 30.00 -0.07 1.30
C PRO A 459 30.93 -0.27 0.11
N ASP A 460 32.18 0.16 0.26
CA ASP A 460 33.19 0.04 -0.78
C ASP A 460 33.44 -1.45 -1.01
N THR A 461 32.61 -2.04 -1.87
CA THR A 461 32.65 -3.46 -2.17
C THR A 461 33.94 -3.82 -2.91
N ALA A 462 34.63 -2.85 -3.52
CA ALA A 462 35.96 -3.07 -4.06
C ALA A 462 36.96 -3.29 -2.92
N ALA A 463 36.96 -2.43 -1.90
CA ALA A 463 37.82 -2.60 -0.72
C ALA A 463 37.51 -3.88 0.07
N THR A 464 36.25 -4.29 0.18
CA THR A 464 35.86 -5.50 0.93
C THR A 464 35.82 -6.79 0.10
N ARG A 465 36.40 -6.79 -1.11
CA ARG A 465 36.46 -7.97 -2.00
C ARG A 465 35.08 -8.57 -2.33
N GLY A 466 34.06 -7.70 -2.42
CA GLY A 466 32.67 -8.04 -2.74
C GLY A 466 31.84 -8.53 -1.55
N TRP A 467 32.37 -8.51 -0.32
CA TRP A 467 31.66 -8.94 0.88
C TRP A 467 30.96 -7.77 1.58
N LEU A 468 29.77 -8.02 2.13
CA LEU A 468 28.96 -7.04 2.85
C LEU A 468 28.60 -7.57 4.24
N ALA A 469 28.63 -6.73 5.28
CA ALA A 469 28.04 -7.08 6.57
C ALA A 469 26.53 -6.80 6.62
N ARG A 470 25.84 -7.60 7.45
CA ARG A 470 24.47 -7.37 7.92
C ARG A 470 24.45 -7.57 9.43
N GLY A 471 23.79 -6.65 10.15
CA GLY A 471 23.82 -6.63 11.62
C GLY A 471 25.17 -6.23 12.20
N GLY A 472 25.95 -5.44 11.46
CA GLY A 472 27.28 -4.94 11.78
C GLY A 472 27.92 -4.22 10.58
N SER A 473 29.18 -3.80 10.73
CA SER A 473 30.01 -3.20 9.68
C SER A 473 31.16 -4.12 9.26
N LEU A 474 31.56 -4.04 7.99
CA LEU A 474 32.75 -4.71 7.45
C LEU A 474 33.68 -3.67 6.82
N THR A 475 34.93 -3.62 7.27
CA THR A 475 35.95 -2.70 6.74
C THR A 475 37.20 -3.46 6.35
N ALA A 476 37.90 -3.02 5.30
CA ALA A 476 39.21 -3.58 4.96
C ALA A 476 40.34 -2.71 5.55
N LYS A 477 41.31 -3.34 6.21
CA LYS A 477 42.51 -2.70 6.73
C LYS A 477 43.68 -3.67 6.58
N ASP A 478 44.75 -3.24 5.91
CA ASP A 478 45.97 -4.05 5.72
C ASP A 478 45.66 -5.47 5.17
N ASP A 479 44.83 -5.56 4.12
CA ASP A 479 44.31 -6.80 3.50
C ASP A 479 43.47 -7.73 4.41
N ILE A 480 43.14 -7.28 5.62
CA ILE A 480 42.26 -7.98 6.56
C ILE A 480 40.88 -7.33 6.55
N LEU A 481 39.82 -8.15 6.50
CA LEU A 481 38.45 -7.69 6.70
C LEU A 481 38.12 -7.73 8.19
N VAL A 482 37.67 -6.61 8.75
CA VAL A 482 37.29 -6.47 10.15
C VAL A 482 35.77 -6.39 10.24
N LEU A 483 35.15 -7.42 10.83
CA LEU A 483 33.73 -7.49 11.11
C LEU A 483 33.46 -6.96 12.52
N THR A 484 32.63 -5.92 12.62
CA THR A 484 32.20 -5.35 13.91
C THR A 484 30.67 -5.44 14.02
N PRO A 485 30.12 -6.27 14.92
CA PRO A 485 28.67 -6.39 15.13
C PRO A 485 28.06 -5.11 15.71
N ASP A 486 26.81 -4.83 15.35
CA ASP A 486 26.04 -3.77 16.01
C ASP A 486 25.66 -4.19 17.43
N LYS A 487 25.67 -3.25 18.39
CA LYS A 487 25.40 -3.51 19.82
C LYS A 487 24.07 -4.21 20.13
N GLN A 488 23.11 -4.22 19.21
CA GLN A 488 21.77 -4.80 19.40
C GLN A 488 21.41 -5.89 18.36
N SER A 489 22.35 -6.29 17.50
CA SER A 489 22.09 -7.26 16.44
C SER A 489 22.03 -8.69 17.00
N LYS A 490 20.90 -9.40 16.76
CA LYS A 490 20.74 -10.83 17.10
C LYS A 490 21.35 -11.80 16.06
N GLY A 491 22.15 -11.29 15.12
CA GLY A 491 22.78 -12.13 14.10
C GLY A 491 23.63 -11.31 13.13
N CYS A 492 24.92 -11.21 13.41
CA CYS A 492 25.90 -10.59 12.53
C CYS A 492 26.43 -11.62 11.52
N PHE A 493 26.43 -11.27 10.23
CA PHE A 493 27.02 -12.11 9.20
C PHE A 493 27.59 -11.27 8.06
N ILE A 494 28.56 -11.84 7.35
CA ILE A 494 29.00 -11.30 6.07
C ILE A 494 28.37 -12.07 4.92
N THR A 495 28.18 -11.42 3.79
CA THR A 495 27.47 -11.98 2.67
C THR A 495 28.02 -11.52 1.33
N ARG A 496 27.97 -12.41 0.34
CA ARG A 496 28.34 -12.14 -1.04
C ARG A 496 27.26 -12.68 -1.97
N SER A 497 26.62 -11.79 -2.72
CA SER A 497 25.52 -12.07 -3.64
C SER A 497 25.96 -11.94 -5.10
N GLN A 498 25.10 -12.37 -6.02
CA GLN A 498 25.34 -12.30 -7.48
C GLN A 498 26.61 -13.05 -7.91
N ILE A 499 26.93 -14.13 -7.19
CA ILE A 499 28.04 -15.01 -7.53
C ILE A 499 27.58 -16.09 -8.50
N ASN A 500 28.53 -16.69 -9.20
CA ASN A 500 28.29 -17.77 -10.15
C ASN A 500 29.17 -18.96 -9.78
N LEU A 501 28.90 -19.57 -8.63
CA LEU A 501 29.71 -20.63 -8.07
C LEU A 501 29.10 -22.00 -8.43
N ARG A 502 29.79 -22.75 -9.29
CA ARG A 502 29.35 -24.07 -9.75
C ARG A 502 29.86 -25.16 -8.79
N PRO A 503 29.07 -26.20 -8.51
CA PRO A 503 29.53 -27.35 -7.74
C PRO A 503 30.51 -28.22 -8.56
N PRO A 504 31.46 -28.94 -7.94
CA PRO A 504 31.74 -28.98 -6.50
C PRO A 504 32.26 -27.63 -6.01
N ALA A 505 31.72 -27.17 -4.88
CA ALA A 505 31.98 -25.83 -4.36
C ALA A 505 32.45 -25.91 -2.92
N SER A 506 33.47 -25.12 -2.57
CA SER A 506 33.97 -25.00 -1.20
C SER A 506 34.23 -23.54 -0.84
N ILE A 507 34.25 -23.27 0.47
CA ILE A 507 34.72 -22.00 1.03
C ILE A 507 35.99 -22.25 1.84
N HIS A 508 37.02 -21.47 1.52
CA HIS A 508 38.26 -21.41 2.29
C HIS A 508 38.29 -20.11 3.09
N LEU A 509 38.44 -20.22 4.41
CA LEU A 509 38.26 -19.10 5.34
C LEU A 509 39.36 -19.12 6.40
N THR A 510 40.21 -18.09 6.42
CA THR A 510 41.22 -17.85 7.46
C THR A 510 40.80 -16.64 8.30
N LEU A 511 40.46 -16.86 9.57
CA LEU A 511 39.93 -15.81 10.46
C LEU A 511 40.47 -15.95 11.90
N LYS A 512 40.28 -14.91 12.73
CA LYS A 512 40.43 -14.97 14.20
C LYS A 512 39.26 -14.27 14.88
N THR A 513 38.87 -14.77 16.05
CA THR A 513 37.81 -14.17 16.88
C THR A 513 37.91 -14.68 18.31
N THR A 514 37.65 -13.80 19.27
CA THR A 514 37.50 -14.17 20.69
C THR A 514 36.03 -14.28 21.11
N ALA A 515 35.09 -14.21 20.16
CA ALA A 515 33.67 -14.38 20.44
C ALA A 515 33.31 -15.87 20.53
N THR A 516 32.49 -16.22 21.51
CA THR A 516 31.97 -17.57 21.70
C THR A 516 30.56 -17.69 21.12
N GLY A 517 30.27 -18.80 20.44
CA GLY A 517 28.94 -19.06 19.89
C GLY A 517 28.96 -19.82 18.56
N PRO A 518 27.79 -20.06 17.96
CA PRO A 518 27.68 -20.86 16.76
C PRO A 518 28.19 -20.10 15.52
N ALA A 519 28.89 -20.82 14.65
CA ALA A 519 29.26 -20.35 13.31
C ALA A 519 28.61 -21.25 12.24
N ALA A 520 28.26 -20.66 11.10
CA ALA A 520 27.66 -21.42 10.00
C ALA A 520 27.89 -20.75 8.65
N ILE A 521 27.99 -21.56 7.61
CA ILE A 521 27.89 -21.12 6.22
C ILE A 521 26.48 -21.42 5.74
N ALA A 522 25.81 -20.45 5.12
CA ALA A 522 24.54 -20.66 4.46
C ALA A 522 24.61 -20.21 3.00
N TRP A 523 23.90 -20.87 2.10
CA TRP A 523 23.89 -20.51 0.69
C TRP A 523 22.51 -20.57 0.07
N ARG A 524 22.35 -19.90 -1.07
CA ARG A 524 21.20 -20.05 -1.96
C ARG A 524 21.65 -20.60 -3.29
N ASN A 525 20.94 -21.61 -3.75
CA ASN A 525 21.06 -22.09 -5.10
C ASN A 525 20.22 -21.22 -6.05
N ASP A 526 20.57 -21.27 -7.32
CA ASP A 526 19.76 -20.72 -8.39
C ASP A 526 18.36 -21.35 -8.38
N GLY A 527 17.32 -20.51 -8.37
CA GLY A 527 15.93 -20.93 -8.20
C GLY A 527 15.41 -20.94 -6.76
N ASP A 528 16.28 -20.88 -5.74
CA ASP A 528 15.82 -20.78 -4.34
C ASP A 528 15.20 -19.40 -4.08
N LYS A 529 14.00 -19.38 -3.48
CA LYS A 529 13.31 -18.13 -3.09
C LYS A 529 13.96 -17.45 -1.88
N ASP A 530 14.57 -18.21 -0.98
CA ASP A 530 15.30 -17.72 0.21
C ASP A 530 16.38 -18.73 0.66
N PHE A 531 17.15 -18.42 1.71
CA PHE A 531 18.09 -19.34 2.36
C PHE A 531 17.33 -20.47 3.05
N LEU A 532 17.31 -21.65 2.41
CA LEU A 532 16.63 -22.82 2.94
C LEU A 532 17.38 -23.38 4.16
N PRO A 533 16.68 -23.90 5.19
CA PRO A 533 17.33 -24.53 6.34
C PRO A 533 18.29 -25.67 5.98
N ALA A 534 18.01 -26.38 4.87
CA ALA A 534 18.86 -27.45 4.34
C ALA A 534 20.19 -26.94 3.75
N ASN A 535 20.24 -25.68 3.32
CA ASN A 535 21.44 -25.06 2.72
C ASN A 535 22.23 -24.30 3.79
N ARG A 536 22.48 -24.97 4.92
CA ARG A 536 23.22 -24.41 6.06
C ARG A 536 24.15 -25.45 6.66
N LEU A 537 25.43 -25.13 6.66
CA LEU A 537 26.50 -25.96 7.21
C LEU A 537 27.07 -25.29 8.46
N PRO A 538 26.74 -25.78 9.66
CA PRO A 538 27.43 -25.35 10.88
C PRO A 538 28.88 -25.82 10.88
N PHE A 539 29.78 -25.03 11.44
CA PHE A 539 31.18 -25.44 11.66
C PHE A 539 31.66 -24.96 13.02
N GLN A 540 32.66 -25.65 13.57
CA GLN A 540 33.22 -25.34 14.88
C GLN A 540 34.28 -24.26 14.76
N LEU A 541 34.15 -23.21 15.58
CA LEU A 541 35.08 -22.09 15.61
C LEU A 541 35.73 -22.01 16.98
N GLN A 542 37.06 -21.93 17.02
CA GLN A 542 37.79 -21.75 18.27
C GLN A 542 37.74 -20.28 18.67
N SER A 543 37.36 -19.98 19.91
CA SER A 543 37.49 -18.63 20.46
C SER A 543 38.95 -18.39 20.83
N THR A 544 39.70 -17.75 19.93
CA THR A 544 41.15 -17.54 20.05
C THR A 544 41.58 -16.23 19.39
N PRO A 545 42.55 -15.50 19.98
CA PRO A 545 43.18 -14.37 19.30
C PRO A 545 44.06 -14.79 18.11
N ASP A 546 44.34 -16.09 17.97
CA ASP A 546 45.16 -16.65 16.88
C ASP A 546 44.34 -16.93 15.62
N TRP A 547 45.03 -17.03 14.49
CA TRP A 547 44.41 -17.35 13.22
C TRP A 547 44.10 -18.83 13.10
N GLN A 548 42.91 -19.13 12.57
CA GLN A 548 42.46 -20.47 12.26
C GLN A 548 41.92 -20.52 10.83
N THR A 549 42.13 -21.65 10.17
CA THR A 549 41.75 -21.86 8.78
C THR A 549 40.74 -22.99 8.67
N HIS A 550 39.67 -22.74 7.93
CA HIS A 550 38.58 -23.68 7.68
C HIS A 550 38.39 -23.84 6.17
N THR A 551 38.35 -25.07 5.70
CA THR A 551 37.93 -25.40 4.34
C THR A 551 36.68 -26.25 4.45
N LEU A 552 35.57 -25.73 3.92
CA LEU A 552 34.25 -26.33 4.08
C LEU A 552 33.63 -26.57 2.70
N ASP A 553 33.33 -27.83 2.40
CA ASP A 553 32.61 -28.19 1.18
C ASP A 553 31.13 -27.81 1.32
N LEU A 554 30.55 -27.25 0.27
CA LEU A 554 29.15 -26.85 0.21
C LEU A 554 28.38 -27.97 -0.49
N PRO A 555 27.62 -28.81 0.24
CA PRO A 555 26.95 -29.98 -0.30
C PRO A 555 25.73 -29.57 -1.14
N THR A 556 25.98 -29.19 -2.39
CA THR A 556 24.94 -28.85 -3.36
C THR A 556 25.32 -29.37 -4.75
N THR A 557 24.30 -29.79 -5.51
CA THR A 557 24.41 -30.13 -6.93
C THR A 557 23.94 -28.98 -7.83
N ALA A 558 23.40 -27.92 -7.23
CA ALA A 558 22.91 -26.74 -7.93
C ALA A 558 23.90 -25.58 -7.82
N ARG A 559 23.83 -24.69 -8.80
CA ARG A 559 24.65 -23.48 -8.87
C ARG A 559 24.33 -22.54 -7.71
N ILE A 560 25.35 -22.06 -6.99
CA ILE A 560 25.20 -21.13 -5.87
C ILE A 560 25.23 -19.68 -6.39
N ILE A 561 24.25 -18.88 -5.95
CA ILE A 561 24.10 -17.46 -6.32
C ILE A 561 24.33 -16.50 -5.14
N HIS A 562 24.33 -17.00 -3.91
CA HIS A 562 24.48 -16.21 -2.69
C HIS A 562 25.11 -17.05 -1.57
N VAL A 563 26.11 -16.51 -0.86
CA VAL A 563 26.68 -17.10 0.36
C VAL A 563 26.58 -16.13 1.55
N ARG A 564 26.34 -16.68 2.74
CA ARG A 564 26.43 -16.01 4.05
C ARG A 564 27.41 -16.76 4.95
N VAL A 565 28.27 -16.02 5.65
CA VAL A 565 29.13 -16.53 6.72
C VAL A 565 28.66 -15.91 8.03
N HIS A 566 28.02 -16.73 8.87
CA HIS A 566 27.55 -16.36 10.19
C HIS A 566 28.68 -16.58 11.20
N LEU A 567 29.01 -15.53 11.95
CA LEU A 567 30.03 -15.55 12.99
C LEU A 567 29.42 -15.11 14.33
N PRO A 568 29.91 -15.63 15.47
CA PRO A 568 29.32 -15.37 16.78
C PRO A 568 29.54 -13.94 17.31
N GLY A 569 30.40 -13.15 16.67
CA GLY A 569 30.69 -11.78 17.08
C GLY A 569 31.74 -11.12 16.20
N ALA A 570 32.52 -10.22 16.79
CA ALA A 570 33.58 -9.51 16.09
C ALA A 570 34.66 -10.48 15.60
N ALA A 571 35.14 -10.28 14.38
CA ALA A 571 36.13 -11.16 13.75
C ALA A 571 37.03 -10.40 12.78
N GLU A 572 38.26 -10.88 12.65
CA GLU A 572 39.18 -10.46 11.59
C GLU A 572 39.34 -11.62 10.60
N ILE A 573 39.23 -11.33 9.30
CA ILE A 573 39.23 -12.33 8.23
C ILE A 573 40.31 -11.95 7.22
N ARG A 574 41.36 -12.76 7.15
CA ARG A 574 42.48 -12.54 6.24
C ARG A 574 42.17 -13.08 4.85
N GLU A 575 41.60 -14.28 4.80
CA GLU A 575 41.29 -14.99 3.56
C GLU A 575 39.84 -15.46 3.60
N ILE A 576 39.13 -15.23 2.50
CA ILE A 576 37.79 -15.75 2.26
C ILE A 576 37.58 -15.99 0.77
N GLU A 577 37.76 -17.22 0.35
CA GLU A 577 37.73 -17.62 -1.05
C GLU A 577 36.60 -18.63 -1.29
N LEU A 578 35.80 -18.37 -2.32
CA LEU A 578 34.83 -19.32 -2.84
C LEU A 578 35.49 -20.05 -4.02
N LYS A 579 35.67 -21.36 -3.90
CA LYS A 579 36.32 -22.19 -4.91
C LYS A 579 35.28 -23.09 -5.58
N ALA A 580 35.27 -23.08 -6.90
CA ALA A 580 34.70 -24.17 -7.68
C ALA A 580 35.86 -25.08 -8.05
N GLU A 581 35.73 -26.39 -7.82
CA GLU A 581 36.67 -27.34 -8.41
C GLU A 581 36.53 -27.28 -9.93
N ARG A 582 37.66 -27.17 -10.64
CA ARG A 582 37.71 -27.04 -12.10
C ARG A 582 37.46 -28.36 -12.80
#